data_AF-A0A955VUS6-F1
#
_entry.id   AF-A0A955VUS6-F1
#
_cell.length_a   1.000
_cell.length_b   1.000
_cell.length_c   1.000
_cell.angle_alpha   90.00
_cell.angle_beta   90.00
_cell.angle_gamma   90.00
#
_symmetry.space_group_name_H-M   'P 1'
#
loop_
_entity.id
_entity.type
_entity.pdbx_description
1 polymer ?
#
loop_
_entity_poly.entity_id
_entity_poly.type
_entity_poly.pdbx_seq_one_letter_code
_entity_poly.pdbx_strand_id
1 'polypeptide(L)'
;GEHLARPAAEWAGIAERSLSAGDEAIAAFPLARIEPGKPLPLADGVNPAWAGKVAAFRQAVVAPLLGDRALLTADQWEDLKRRFAGHEAWLAAKKGAAVEGLGLPRVRALLAGEERAAIAALIAEDEARRPEAEALASVDKAALLYRDFYTFLNNFVSFADFYERGRPAVFQAGTLYLDGRTCDLCLSVADVGKHSAVAGLSHAYLAYCDCTRKGSAEKRTIAVAFTGGDVDFLRVGRNGLFYDRDGVDWDATIVKVVEAPLSIRQAFWSPYKRIGRLFTEQIEKFAAAREKQVQASSTAQVTGAAGKVETAGAAPKPDAPKPAAPSFDIAKFAGIFAAIGLAIGAIGAFAAALVTGFLSLKLWQMPLALAGVALLISAPSMLLAWLKLRQRNLAPLLDASGWAINTRARITVPFGATLTQLAALPDGASRTTGDPYAEPTPAWKRWAVLAGVAVVASILWEMGLLRRWLGL
;
A
#
# COMPACT_ATOMS: atom_id res chain seq x y z
N GLY A 1 36.37 -9.43 38.14
CA GLY A 1 37.21 -10.58 37.76
C GLY A 1 36.65 -11.32 36.55
N GLU A 2 35.34 -11.61 36.54
CA GLU A 2 34.71 -12.47 35.52
C GLU A 2 34.60 -11.89 34.11
N HIS A 3 34.69 -10.56 33.90
CA HIS A 3 34.59 -9.96 32.56
C HIS A 3 35.89 -10.03 31.72
N LEU A 4 37.01 -10.49 32.29
CA LEU A 4 38.30 -10.57 31.58
C LEU A 4 38.72 -12.02 31.23
N ALA A 5 37.99 -13.01 31.75
CA ALA A 5 38.19 -14.42 31.41
C ALA A 5 37.13 -14.85 30.38
N ARG A 6 37.55 -15.55 29.32
CA ARG A 6 36.63 -16.03 28.28
C ARG A 6 35.61 -17.03 28.85
N PRO A 7 34.33 -17.02 28.40
CA PRO A 7 33.28 -17.90 28.89
C PRO A 7 33.63 -19.40 28.73
N ALA A 8 33.15 -20.26 29.63
CA ALA A 8 33.39 -21.70 29.61
C ALA A 8 33.01 -22.40 28.28
N ALA A 9 32.04 -21.85 27.55
CA ALA A 9 31.62 -22.35 26.24
C ALA A 9 32.69 -22.21 25.15
N GLU A 10 33.54 -21.19 25.19
CA GLU A 10 34.65 -21.03 24.24
C GLU A 10 35.79 -22.03 24.50
N TRP A 11 36.00 -22.40 25.76
CA TRP A 11 36.96 -23.45 26.13
C TRP A 11 36.53 -24.83 25.59
N ALA A 12 35.24 -25.12 25.61
CA ALA A 12 34.69 -26.39 25.10
C ALA A 12 34.90 -26.56 23.59
N GLY A 13 34.71 -25.50 22.79
CA GLY A 13 34.90 -25.57 21.33
C GLY A 13 36.36 -25.71 20.88
N ILE A 14 37.32 -25.37 21.74
CA ILE A 14 38.76 -25.49 21.45
C ILE A 14 39.31 -26.85 21.92
N ALA A 15 38.71 -27.45 22.95
CA ALA A 15 39.10 -28.76 23.48
C ALA A 15 38.89 -29.93 22.49
N GLU A 16 38.02 -29.76 21.49
CA GLU A 16 37.76 -30.75 20.44
C GLU A 16 38.81 -30.73 19.30
N ARG A 17 39.79 -29.81 19.34
CA ARG A 17 40.82 -29.64 18.31
C ARG A 17 42.21 -30.08 18.80
N SER A 18 43.05 -30.55 17.87
CA SER A 18 44.47 -30.83 18.15
C SER A 18 45.25 -29.52 18.27
N LEU A 19 45.54 -29.11 19.50
CA LEU A 19 46.19 -27.83 19.80
C LEU A 19 47.71 -27.91 19.61
N SER A 20 48.26 -26.96 18.86
CA SER A 20 49.71 -26.74 18.75
C SER A 20 50.08 -25.37 19.33
N ALA A 21 51.33 -25.20 19.78
CA ALA A 21 51.78 -23.95 20.39
C ALA A 21 51.69 -22.72 19.45
N GLY A 22 51.45 -22.90 18.15
CA GLY A 22 51.30 -21.83 17.16
C GLY A 22 49.86 -21.55 16.72
N ASP A 23 48.86 -22.18 17.33
CA ASP A 23 47.45 -22.03 16.95
C ASP A 23 46.91 -20.62 17.30
N GLU A 24 46.32 -19.92 16.32
CA GLU A 24 45.76 -18.58 16.49
C GLU A 24 44.67 -18.52 17.58
N ALA A 25 43.94 -19.63 17.77
CA ALA A 25 42.94 -19.74 18.82
C ALA A 25 43.55 -19.64 20.23
N ILE A 26 44.78 -20.15 20.42
CA ILE A 26 45.51 -20.11 21.69
C ILE A 26 46.11 -18.72 21.91
N ALA A 27 46.62 -18.07 20.86
CA ALA A 27 47.14 -16.71 20.92
C ALA A 27 46.08 -15.67 21.34
N ALA A 28 44.80 -15.97 21.09
CA ALA A 28 43.68 -15.11 21.46
C ALA A 28 43.26 -15.18 22.95
N PHE A 29 43.89 -16.06 23.75
CA PHE A 29 43.74 -16.10 25.22
C PHE A 29 44.66 -15.10 25.92
N PRO A 30 44.34 -14.70 27.17
CA PRO A 30 45.21 -13.85 27.98
C PRO A 30 46.66 -14.35 28.04
N LEU A 31 47.61 -13.40 28.12
CA LEU A 31 49.04 -13.66 28.16
C LEU A 31 49.44 -14.58 29.33
N ALA A 32 48.75 -14.45 30.46
CA ALA A 32 48.86 -15.27 31.65
C ALA A 32 47.52 -15.26 32.39
N ARG A 33 47.38 -16.10 33.42
CA ARG A 33 46.16 -16.16 34.25
C ARG A 33 45.91 -14.81 34.95
N ILE A 34 44.70 -14.28 34.79
CA ILE A 34 44.29 -12.96 35.31
C ILE A 34 43.76 -13.11 36.74
N GLU A 35 44.45 -12.51 37.71
CA GLU A 35 44.05 -12.46 39.13
C GLU A 35 44.31 -11.06 39.72
N PRO A 36 43.47 -10.56 40.64
CA PRO A 36 43.69 -9.25 41.26
C PRO A 36 45.04 -9.15 41.96
N GLY A 37 45.81 -8.10 41.68
CA GLY A 37 47.10 -7.83 42.34
C GLY A 37 48.24 -8.78 41.97
N LYS A 38 48.04 -9.69 41.01
CA LYS A 38 49.04 -10.68 40.62
C LYS A 38 50.04 -10.10 39.59
N PRO A 39 51.36 -10.17 39.85
CA PRO A 39 52.39 -9.79 38.87
C PRO A 39 52.35 -10.67 37.61
N LEU A 40 52.83 -10.13 36.48
CA LEU A 40 52.91 -10.86 35.23
C LEU A 40 54.06 -11.89 35.27
N PRO A 41 53.81 -13.19 35.07
CA PRO A 41 54.88 -14.17 34.90
C PRO A 41 55.62 -13.97 33.57
N LEU A 42 56.94 -14.12 33.62
CA LEU A 42 57.85 -14.00 32.47
C LEU A 42 58.48 -15.34 32.05
N ALA A 43 58.13 -16.43 32.74
CA ALA A 43 58.62 -17.78 32.47
C ALA A 43 57.48 -18.80 32.59
N ASP A 44 57.20 -19.28 33.80
CA ASP A 44 56.18 -20.31 34.02
C ASP A 44 54.77 -19.72 34.16
N GLY A 45 53.77 -20.38 33.57
CA GLY A 45 52.38 -19.92 33.62
C GLY A 45 52.03 -18.84 32.59
N VAL A 46 52.91 -18.62 31.60
CA VAL A 46 52.63 -17.82 30.40
C VAL A 46 51.91 -18.70 29.38
N ASN A 47 50.98 -18.09 28.66
CA ASN A 47 50.31 -18.73 27.52
C ASN A 47 51.36 -19.27 26.53
N PRO A 48 51.33 -20.57 26.18
CA PRO A 48 52.31 -21.20 25.28
C PRO A 48 52.48 -20.48 23.93
N ALA A 49 51.41 -19.91 23.37
CA ALA A 49 51.47 -19.15 22.12
C ALA A 49 52.30 -17.86 22.20
N TRP A 50 52.48 -17.34 23.42
CA TRP A 50 53.25 -16.13 23.70
C TRP A 50 54.57 -16.39 24.43
N ALA A 51 54.82 -17.63 24.88
CA ALA A 51 55.99 -17.97 25.69
C ALA A 51 57.31 -17.56 25.03
N GLY A 52 57.46 -17.76 23.72
CA GLY A 52 58.64 -17.33 22.97
C GLY A 52 58.82 -15.80 22.96
N LYS A 53 57.74 -15.03 22.74
CA LYS A 53 57.78 -13.57 22.73
C LYS A 53 58.03 -12.99 24.13
N VAL A 54 57.46 -13.58 25.17
CA VAL A 54 57.68 -13.18 26.56
C VAL A 54 59.10 -13.51 27.02
N ALA A 55 59.64 -14.66 26.63
CA ALA A 55 61.04 -15.00 26.88
C ALA A 55 61.99 -14.01 26.18
N ALA A 56 61.72 -13.66 24.92
CA ALA A 56 62.49 -12.65 24.20
C ALA A 56 62.40 -11.26 24.86
N PHE A 57 61.20 -10.84 25.30
CA PHE A 57 61.00 -9.61 26.05
C PHE A 57 61.76 -9.63 27.40
N ARG A 58 61.74 -10.75 28.12
CA ARG A 58 62.49 -10.92 29.37
C ARG A 58 63.99 -10.76 29.12
N GLN A 59 64.54 -11.39 28.08
CA GLN A 59 65.97 -11.35 27.78
C GLN A 59 66.42 -9.98 27.23
N ALA A 60 65.65 -9.38 26.33
CA ALA A 60 66.05 -8.17 25.62
C ALA A 60 65.72 -6.87 26.37
N VAL A 61 64.69 -6.89 27.23
CA VAL A 61 64.18 -5.66 27.88
C VAL A 61 64.23 -5.76 29.40
N VAL A 62 63.70 -6.81 30.00
CA VAL A 62 63.58 -6.90 31.47
C VAL A 62 64.95 -7.15 32.12
N ALA A 63 65.69 -8.15 31.66
CA ALA A 63 66.98 -8.51 32.24
C ALA A 63 68.02 -7.38 32.19
N PRO A 64 68.18 -6.63 31.07
CA PRO A 64 69.16 -5.54 31.00
C PRO A 64 68.77 -4.30 31.82
N LEU A 65 67.47 -4.01 31.97
CA LEU A 65 67.01 -2.75 32.58
C LEU A 65 66.61 -2.88 34.05
N LEU A 66 66.12 -4.05 34.45
CA LEU A 66 65.60 -4.33 35.79
C LEU A 66 66.28 -5.53 36.49
N GLY A 67 67.20 -6.22 35.81
CA GLY A 67 67.85 -7.45 36.29
C GLY A 67 67.02 -8.71 35.98
N ASP A 68 67.60 -9.89 36.24
CA ASP A 68 66.90 -11.16 35.97
C ASP A 68 65.71 -11.35 36.89
N ARG A 69 64.51 -11.45 36.30
CA ARG A 69 63.24 -11.53 37.03
C ARG A 69 62.29 -12.54 36.37
N ALA A 70 61.65 -13.34 37.21
CA ALA A 70 60.61 -14.28 36.79
C ALA A 70 59.19 -13.67 36.81
N LEU A 71 58.99 -12.58 37.55
CA LEU A 71 57.71 -11.88 37.72
C LEU A 71 57.90 -10.37 37.52
N LEU A 72 56.94 -9.72 36.88
CA LEU A 72 56.93 -8.29 36.62
C LEU A 72 55.74 -7.61 37.29
N THR A 73 55.99 -6.68 38.22
CA THR A 73 54.93 -5.93 38.89
C THR A 73 54.41 -4.78 38.04
N ALA A 74 53.23 -4.24 38.38
CA ALA A 74 52.64 -3.10 37.68
C ALA A 74 53.57 -1.86 37.69
N ASP A 75 54.18 -1.54 38.84
CA ASP A 75 55.10 -0.41 38.94
C ASP A 75 56.36 -0.59 38.07
N GLN A 76 56.86 -1.82 37.97
CA GLN A 76 58.01 -2.15 37.14
C GLN A 76 57.67 -2.08 35.64
N TRP A 77 56.44 -2.46 35.27
CA TRP A 77 55.94 -2.28 33.92
C TRP A 77 55.81 -0.80 33.55
N GLU A 78 55.31 0.05 34.45
CA GLU A 78 55.24 1.49 34.23
C GLU A 78 56.62 2.16 34.20
N ASP A 79 57.60 1.68 34.97
CA ASP A 79 59.00 2.13 34.85
C ASP A 79 59.58 1.79 33.47
N LEU A 80 59.37 0.58 32.97
CA LEU A 80 59.80 0.19 31.61
C LEU A 80 59.16 1.10 30.56
N LYS A 81 57.83 1.30 30.59
CA LYS A 81 57.13 2.20 29.67
C LYS A 81 57.73 3.61 29.70
N ARG A 82 58.03 4.15 30.89
CA ARG A 82 58.64 5.47 31.03
C ARG A 82 60.02 5.57 30.39
N ARG A 83 60.84 4.52 30.51
CA ARG A 83 62.17 4.46 29.88
C ARG A 83 62.09 4.41 28.35
N PHE A 84 61.06 3.77 27.79
CA PHE A 84 60.83 3.71 26.34
C PHE A 84 60.01 4.87 25.78
N ALA A 85 59.42 5.72 26.62
CA ALA A 85 58.59 6.84 26.18
C ALA A 85 59.31 7.80 25.20
N GLY A 86 60.61 8.05 25.42
CA GLY A 86 61.41 8.87 24.49
C GLY A 86 61.57 8.24 23.10
N HIS A 87 61.68 6.92 23.03
CA HIS A 87 61.78 6.19 21.77
C HIS A 87 60.42 6.10 21.07
N GLU A 88 59.32 5.87 21.81
CA GLU A 88 57.96 5.91 21.26
C GLU A 88 57.62 7.30 20.70
N ALA A 89 57.97 8.37 21.42
CA ALA A 89 57.77 9.74 20.95
C ALA A 89 58.57 10.02 19.66
N TRP A 90 59.80 9.51 19.56
CA TRP A 90 60.61 9.62 18.34
C TRP A 90 60.00 8.85 17.16
N LEU A 91 59.54 7.62 17.38
CA LEU A 91 58.83 6.84 16.36
C LEU A 91 57.55 7.52 15.89
N ALA A 92 56.77 8.08 16.82
CA ALA A 92 55.53 8.79 16.51
C ALA A 92 55.77 10.12 15.75
N ALA A 93 56.92 10.77 15.97
CA ALA A 93 57.30 11.99 15.27
C ALA A 93 57.78 11.77 13.82
N LYS A 94 57.77 10.53 13.33
CA LYS A 94 58.22 10.18 11.98
C LYS A 94 57.38 10.87 10.91
N LYS A 95 58.01 11.79 10.17
CA LYS A 95 57.42 12.45 9.01
C LYS A 95 57.75 11.70 7.72
N GLY A 96 56.82 11.71 6.76
CA GLY A 96 57.04 11.11 5.45
C GLY A 96 56.79 9.60 5.36
N ALA A 97 56.08 9.01 6.33
CA ALA A 97 55.69 7.59 6.27
C ALA A 97 54.95 7.21 4.97
N ALA A 98 54.15 8.14 4.42
CA ALA A 98 53.45 7.95 3.15
C ALA A 98 54.37 7.75 1.93
N VAL A 99 55.61 8.27 1.97
CA VAL A 99 56.57 8.19 0.87
C VAL A 99 57.78 7.31 1.18
N GLU A 100 57.85 6.74 2.38
CA GLU A 100 58.97 5.91 2.83
C GLU A 100 59.19 4.67 1.94
N GLY A 101 58.09 4.04 1.49
CA GLY A 101 58.14 2.89 0.59
C GLY A 101 58.76 3.16 -0.78
N LEU A 102 58.91 4.43 -1.18
CA LEU A 102 59.59 4.81 -2.43
C LEU A 102 61.12 4.68 -2.31
N GLY A 103 61.65 4.68 -1.08
CA GLY A 103 63.08 4.65 -0.81
C GLY A 103 63.79 5.98 -1.03
N LEU A 104 64.87 6.19 -0.27
CA LEU A 104 65.65 7.43 -0.28
C LEU A 104 66.17 7.85 -1.68
N PRO A 105 66.65 6.93 -2.54
CA PRO A 105 67.12 7.30 -3.88
C PRO A 105 66.02 7.89 -4.76
N ARG A 106 64.81 7.29 -4.74
CA ARG A 106 63.68 7.76 -5.56
C ARG A 106 63.15 9.10 -5.07
N VAL A 107 63.06 9.29 -3.75
CA VAL A 107 62.62 10.57 -3.16
C VAL A 107 63.58 11.69 -3.55
N ARG A 108 64.90 11.45 -3.49
CA ARG A 108 65.90 12.44 -3.95
C ARG A 108 65.79 12.73 -5.44
N ALA A 109 65.55 11.72 -6.27
CA ALA A 109 65.35 11.91 -7.70
C ALA A 109 64.12 12.78 -7.99
N LEU A 110 62.98 12.52 -7.33
CA LEU A 110 61.74 13.31 -7.47
C LEU A 110 61.87 14.74 -6.93
N LEU A 111 62.71 14.96 -5.90
CA LEU A 111 62.98 16.29 -5.38
C LEU A 111 63.93 17.10 -6.28
N ALA A 112 64.84 16.42 -7.00
CA ALA A 112 65.76 17.04 -7.93
C ALA A 112 65.16 17.25 -9.33
N GLY A 113 64.09 16.54 -9.66
CA GLY A 113 63.40 16.66 -10.94
C GLY A 113 62.44 17.85 -10.99
N GLU A 114 61.88 18.08 -12.18
CA GLU A 114 61.00 19.21 -12.48
C GLU A 114 59.51 18.84 -12.37
N GLU A 115 59.18 17.62 -11.94
CA GLU A 115 57.80 17.12 -11.94
C GLU A 115 56.88 17.99 -11.08
N ARG A 116 57.39 18.55 -9.97
CA ARG A 116 56.64 19.51 -9.15
C ARG A 116 56.31 20.78 -9.92
N ALA A 117 57.27 21.31 -10.69
CA ALA A 117 57.07 22.50 -11.50
C ALA A 117 56.11 22.23 -12.66
N ALA A 118 56.23 21.06 -13.31
CA ALA A 118 55.32 20.63 -14.36
C ALA A 118 53.87 20.46 -13.87
N ILE A 119 53.67 19.83 -12.71
CA ILE A 119 52.33 19.69 -12.09
C ILE A 119 51.78 21.07 -11.69
N ALA A 120 52.61 21.94 -11.11
CA ALA A 120 52.19 23.29 -10.75
C ALA A 120 51.80 24.12 -11.99
N ALA A 121 52.50 23.95 -13.11
CA ALA A 121 52.15 24.58 -14.38
C ALA A 121 50.79 24.09 -14.90
N LEU A 122 50.54 22.77 -14.88
CA LEU A 122 49.23 22.21 -15.26
C LEU A 122 48.09 22.71 -14.37
N ILE A 123 48.31 22.82 -13.06
CA ILE A 123 47.33 23.39 -12.13
C ILE A 123 47.06 24.86 -12.46
N ALA A 124 48.10 25.63 -12.78
CA ALA A 124 47.94 27.03 -13.17
C ALA A 124 47.20 27.18 -14.51
N GLU A 125 47.44 26.28 -15.48
CA GLU A 125 46.71 26.24 -16.74
C GLU A 125 45.22 25.92 -16.55
N ASP A 126 44.88 24.98 -15.66
CA ASP A 126 43.49 24.65 -15.31
C ASP A 126 42.82 25.81 -14.57
N GLU A 127 43.50 26.39 -13.58
CA GLU A 127 43.00 27.54 -12.83
C GLU A 127 42.79 28.77 -13.72
N ALA A 128 43.61 28.98 -14.74
CA ALA A 128 43.42 30.04 -15.73
C ALA A 128 42.11 29.89 -16.52
N ARG A 129 41.60 28.65 -16.68
CA ARG A 129 40.33 28.34 -17.37
C ARG A 129 39.12 28.33 -16.44
N ARG A 130 39.30 28.61 -15.15
CA ARG A 130 38.19 28.72 -14.19
C ARG A 130 37.01 29.56 -14.71
N PRO A 131 37.20 30.73 -15.33
CA PRO A 131 36.08 31.53 -15.83
C PRO A 131 35.25 30.81 -16.91
N GLU A 132 35.88 30.00 -17.75
CA GLU A 132 35.22 29.24 -18.82
C GLU A 132 34.43 28.07 -18.23
N ALA A 133 35.01 27.35 -17.27
CA ALA A 133 34.35 26.27 -16.54
C ALA A 133 33.13 26.77 -15.75
N GLU A 134 33.24 27.93 -15.08
CA GLU A 134 32.11 28.57 -14.41
C GLU A 134 31.04 29.04 -15.39
N ALA A 135 31.43 29.48 -16.59
CA ALA A 135 30.51 29.87 -17.64
C ALA A 135 29.72 28.68 -18.23
N LEU A 136 30.28 27.45 -18.24
CA LEU A 136 29.60 26.25 -18.73
C LEU A 136 28.24 26.04 -18.03
N ALA A 137 28.17 26.23 -16.71
CA ALA A 137 26.91 26.11 -15.98
C ALA A 137 25.83 27.09 -16.49
N SER A 138 26.23 28.29 -16.92
CA SER A 138 25.32 29.26 -17.52
C SER A 138 24.88 28.87 -18.92
N VAL A 139 25.78 28.31 -19.73
CA VAL A 139 25.47 27.80 -21.07
C VAL A 139 24.53 26.59 -20.99
N ASP A 140 24.81 25.65 -20.09
CA ASP A 140 23.95 24.49 -19.82
C ASP A 140 22.55 24.93 -19.41
N LYS A 141 22.46 25.89 -18.48
CA LYS A 141 21.18 26.49 -18.08
C LYS A 141 20.47 27.15 -19.26
N ALA A 142 21.18 27.93 -20.08
CA ALA A 142 20.61 28.58 -21.25
C ALA A 142 20.09 27.57 -22.28
N ALA A 143 20.85 26.49 -22.52
CA ALA A 143 20.46 25.41 -23.42
C ALA A 143 19.22 24.66 -22.92
N LEU A 144 19.17 24.32 -21.63
CA LEU A 144 18.00 23.69 -20.99
C LEU A 144 16.78 24.60 -21.04
N LEU A 145 16.95 25.90 -20.78
CA LEU A 145 15.85 26.86 -20.89
C LEU A 145 15.36 26.98 -22.34
N TYR A 146 16.26 27.07 -23.31
CA TYR A 146 15.89 27.14 -24.71
C TYR A 146 15.12 25.88 -25.17
N ARG A 147 15.57 24.70 -24.77
CA ARG A 147 14.97 23.41 -25.16
C ARG A 147 13.63 23.16 -24.46
N ASP A 148 13.57 23.33 -23.13
CA ASP A 148 12.48 22.78 -22.32
C ASP A 148 11.56 23.83 -21.71
N PHE A 149 11.98 25.10 -21.60
CA PHE A 149 11.23 26.09 -20.83
C PHE A 149 9.85 26.36 -21.42
N TYR A 150 9.72 26.38 -22.75
CA TYR A 150 8.42 26.50 -23.40
C TYR A 150 7.49 25.33 -23.05
N THR A 151 7.99 24.10 -23.08
CA THR A 151 7.22 22.92 -22.67
C THR A 151 6.86 22.98 -21.19
N PHE A 152 7.80 23.37 -20.33
CA PHE A 152 7.54 23.53 -18.90
C PHE A 152 6.43 24.56 -18.63
N LEU A 153 6.50 25.76 -19.23
CA LEU A 153 5.49 26.80 -19.05
C LEU A 153 4.09 26.33 -19.49
N ASN A 154 4.01 25.59 -20.59
CA ASN A 154 2.75 25.04 -21.08
C ASN A 154 2.17 23.90 -20.24
N ASN A 155 2.98 23.27 -19.37
CA ASN A 155 2.55 22.16 -18.54
C ASN A 155 2.42 22.51 -17.05
N PHE A 156 3.04 23.60 -16.62
CA PHE A 156 3.11 23.99 -15.21
C PHE A 156 2.38 25.32 -14.93
N VAL A 157 2.46 26.29 -15.85
CA VAL A 157 1.86 27.61 -15.64
C VAL A 157 0.48 27.69 -16.27
N SER A 158 0.38 27.48 -17.58
CA SER A 158 -0.89 27.59 -18.32
C SER A 158 -1.66 26.26 -18.41
N PHE A 159 -0.97 25.12 -18.30
CA PHE A 159 -1.52 23.80 -18.60
C PHE A 159 -2.13 23.70 -20.02
N ALA A 160 -1.64 24.52 -20.97
CA ALA A 160 -2.12 24.57 -22.34
C ALA A 160 -2.13 23.18 -22.99
N ASP A 161 -1.06 22.40 -22.83
CA ASP A 161 -0.95 21.06 -23.41
C ASP A 161 -2.06 20.12 -22.92
N PHE A 162 -2.44 20.25 -21.64
CA PHE A 162 -3.49 19.46 -21.04
C PHE A 162 -4.89 19.85 -21.54
N TYR A 163 -5.17 21.15 -21.66
CA TYR A 163 -6.50 21.66 -22.04
C TYR A 163 -6.74 21.68 -23.55
N GLU A 164 -5.74 22.04 -24.35
CA GLU A 164 -5.83 22.11 -25.81
C GLU A 164 -5.73 20.73 -26.46
N ARG A 165 -5.08 19.78 -25.79
CA ARG A 165 -4.92 18.39 -26.23
C ARG A 165 -4.22 18.18 -27.58
N GLY A 166 -3.51 19.19 -28.09
CA GLY A 166 -2.68 19.03 -29.30
C GLY A 166 -1.49 18.09 -29.09
N ARG A 167 -0.96 18.03 -27.85
CA ARG A 167 0.09 17.09 -27.44
C ARG A 167 -0.16 16.61 -26.00
N PRO A 168 0.28 15.41 -25.62
CA PRO A 168 0.16 14.94 -24.24
C PRO A 168 0.91 15.84 -23.27
N ALA A 169 0.28 16.18 -22.15
CA ALA A 169 0.91 16.92 -21.08
C ALA A 169 2.03 16.11 -20.42
N VAL A 170 3.05 16.77 -19.87
CA VAL A 170 4.25 16.13 -19.31
C VAL A 170 3.93 15.14 -18.20
N PHE A 171 2.89 15.39 -17.41
CA PHE A 171 2.45 14.50 -16.33
C PHE A 171 1.59 13.32 -16.81
N GLN A 172 1.07 13.34 -18.04
CA GLN A 172 0.29 12.22 -18.58
C GLN A 172 1.22 11.08 -18.95
N ALA A 173 1.11 9.96 -18.24
CA ALA A 173 1.96 8.79 -18.41
C ALA A 173 1.59 7.93 -19.64
N GLY A 174 0.38 8.09 -20.18
CA GLY A 174 -0.13 7.27 -21.28
C GLY A 174 -1.66 7.15 -21.26
N THR A 175 -2.18 6.11 -21.92
CA THR A 175 -3.61 5.84 -22.07
C THR A 175 -3.97 4.45 -21.52
N LEU A 176 -4.98 4.38 -20.65
CA LEU A 176 -5.52 3.12 -20.14
C LEU A 176 -6.79 2.73 -20.91
N TYR A 177 -6.86 1.46 -21.30
CA TYR A 177 -8.04 0.80 -21.84
C TYR A 177 -8.62 -0.15 -20.79
N LEU A 178 -9.81 0.18 -20.28
CA LEU A 178 -10.46 -0.62 -19.24
C LEU A 178 -11.98 -0.47 -19.31
N ASP A 179 -12.71 -1.58 -19.23
CA ASP A 179 -14.19 -1.60 -19.20
C ASP A 179 -14.85 -0.86 -20.39
N GLY A 180 -14.34 -1.10 -21.60
CA GLY A 180 -14.87 -0.47 -22.81
C GLY A 180 -14.67 1.05 -22.86
N ARG A 181 -13.63 1.54 -22.19
CA ARG A 181 -13.28 2.96 -22.12
C ARG A 181 -11.82 3.17 -22.40
N THR A 182 -11.52 4.34 -22.94
CA THR A 182 -10.17 4.89 -22.97
C THR A 182 -10.06 6.00 -21.94
N CYS A 183 -8.98 6.02 -21.17
CA CYS A 183 -8.70 7.02 -20.15
C CYS A 183 -7.34 7.67 -20.43
N ASP A 184 -7.34 8.97 -20.71
CA ASP A 184 -6.13 9.71 -21.08
C ASP A 184 -5.48 10.41 -19.89
N LEU A 185 -6.20 10.56 -18.76
CA LEU A 185 -5.63 11.13 -17.54
C LEU A 185 -5.05 10.02 -16.66
N CYS A 186 -3.86 9.56 -17.04
CA CYS A 186 -3.05 8.60 -16.30
C CYS A 186 -1.80 9.30 -15.75
N LEU A 187 -1.50 9.13 -14.46
CA LEU A 187 -0.34 9.68 -13.78
C LEU A 187 0.55 8.55 -13.26
N SER A 188 1.87 8.71 -13.35
CA SER A 188 2.80 7.77 -12.72
C SER A 188 2.85 8.02 -11.21
N VAL A 189 2.70 6.97 -10.40
CA VAL A 189 2.63 7.06 -8.94
C VAL A 189 3.67 6.16 -8.30
N ALA A 190 4.49 6.73 -7.41
CA ALA A 190 5.49 5.97 -6.66
C ALA A 190 4.89 5.22 -5.46
N ASP A 191 3.92 5.83 -4.76
CA ASP A 191 3.30 5.27 -3.56
C ASP A 191 1.78 5.52 -3.59
N VAL A 192 1.00 4.44 -3.72
CA VAL A 192 -0.47 4.49 -3.79
C VAL A 192 -1.07 5.02 -2.49
N GLY A 193 -0.51 4.66 -1.34
CA GLY A 193 -1.02 5.05 -0.02
C GLY A 193 -0.93 6.55 0.18
N LYS A 194 0.27 7.12 -0.01
CA LYS A 194 0.54 8.55 0.10
C LYS A 194 -0.24 9.34 -0.95
N HIS A 195 -0.22 8.88 -2.20
CA HIS A 195 -0.88 9.58 -3.29
C HIS A 195 -2.41 9.63 -3.09
N SER A 196 -3.04 8.50 -2.75
CA SER A 196 -4.50 8.43 -2.57
C SER A 196 -5.04 9.25 -1.40
N ALA A 197 -4.22 9.51 -0.37
CA ALA A 197 -4.61 10.35 0.76
C ALA A 197 -4.84 11.81 0.36
N VAL A 198 -4.01 12.36 -0.53
CA VAL A 198 -4.10 13.75 -1.02
C VAL A 198 -5.01 13.84 -2.24
N ALA A 199 -4.90 12.88 -3.16
CA ALA A 199 -5.63 12.86 -4.42
C ALA A 199 -7.17 12.79 -4.25
N GLY A 200 -7.68 12.30 -3.12
CA GLY A 200 -9.12 12.30 -2.82
C GLY A 200 -9.76 13.69 -2.80
N LEU A 201 -8.96 14.75 -2.58
CA LEU A 201 -9.40 16.15 -2.63
C LEU A 201 -9.69 16.64 -4.05
N SER A 202 -9.27 15.91 -5.08
CA SER A 202 -9.54 16.24 -6.50
C SER A 202 -11.00 16.06 -6.91
N HIS A 203 -11.79 15.33 -6.13
CA HIS A 203 -13.15 14.90 -6.46
C HIS A 203 -13.31 14.13 -7.79
N ALA A 204 -12.21 13.62 -8.35
CA ALA A 204 -12.22 12.69 -9.48
C ALA A 204 -12.37 11.25 -8.98
N TYR A 205 -12.98 10.37 -9.79
CA TYR A 205 -13.01 8.94 -9.49
C TYR A 205 -11.67 8.36 -9.94
N LEU A 206 -10.91 7.78 -9.02
CA LEU A 206 -9.55 7.32 -9.32
C LEU A 206 -9.47 5.80 -9.18
N ALA A 207 -8.83 5.13 -10.14
CA ALA A 207 -8.37 3.76 -9.96
C ALA A 207 -6.83 3.74 -10.03
N TYR A 208 -6.22 3.11 -9.05
CA TYR A 208 -4.79 2.84 -9.03
C TYR A 208 -4.55 1.47 -9.63
N CYS A 209 -3.70 1.41 -10.64
CA CYS A 209 -3.40 0.18 -11.35
C CYS A 209 -1.91 -0.15 -11.21
N ASP A 210 -1.63 -1.40 -10.87
CA ASP A 210 -0.29 -1.96 -11.02
C ASP A 210 -0.14 -2.46 -12.46
N CYS A 211 0.88 -1.95 -13.13
CA CYS A 211 1.21 -2.24 -14.51
C CYS A 211 2.45 -3.14 -14.54
N THR A 212 2.30 -4.31 -15.14
CA THR A 212 3.39 -5.28 -15.31
C THR A 212 3.62 -5.55 -16.79
N ARG A 213 4.87 -5.71 -17.18
CA ARG A 213 5.23 -5.96 -18.57
C ARG A 213 5.41 -7.46 -18.82
N LYS A 214 4.85 -7.98 -19.91
CA LYS A 214 5.12 -9.35 -20.34
C LYS A 214 6.58 -9.48 -20.77
N GLY A 215 7.32 -10.38 -20.14
CA GLY A 215 8.72 -10.65 -20.48
C GLY A 215 9.75 -9.72 -19.84
N SER A 216 9.34 -8.74 -19.01
CA SER A 216 10.27 -7.93 -18.19
C SER A 216 9.82 -7.94 -16.72
N ALA A 217 10.77 -7.80 -15.80
CA ALA A 217 10.48 -7.66 -14.37
C ALA A 217 10.08 -6.23 -13.98
N GLU A 218 9.99 -5.32 -14.96
CA GLU A 218 9.56 -3.94 -14.75
C GLU A 218 8.12 -3.88 -14.25
N LYS A 219 7.93 -3.10 -13.19
CA LYS A 219 6.62 -2.76 -12.64
C LYS A 219 6.51 -1.25 -12.53
N ARG A 220 5.33 -0.75 -12.82
CA ARG A 220 4.97 0.66 -12.65
C ARG A 220 3.60 0.73 -12.03
N THR A 221 3.35 1.76 -11.24
CA THR A 221 2.02 1.99 -10.68
C THR A 221 1.50 3.31 -11.23
N ILE A 222 0.24 3.30 -11.67
CA ILE A 222 -0.40 4.48 -12.26
C ILE A 222 -1.68 4.81 -11.51
N ALA A 223 -2.00 6.11 -11.40
CA ALA A 223 -3.31 6.59 -11.02
C ALA A 223 -4.07 7.03 -12.26
N VAL A 224 -5.24 6.46 -12.48
CA VAL A 224 -6.09 6.77 -13.62
C VAL A 224 -7.36 7.44 -13.13
N ALA A 225 -7.66 8.61 -13.71
CA ALA A 225 -8.88 9.35 -13.42
C ALA A 225 -9.97 9.01 -14.43
N PHE A 226 -11.09 8.49 -13.92
CA PHE A 226 -12.30 8.27 -14.68
C PHE A 226 -13.18 9.51 -14.56
N THR A 227 -13.53 10.08 -15.70
CA THR A 227 -14.34 11.31 -15.77
C THR A 227 -15.68 11.10 -16.47
N GLY A 228 -15.90 9.93 -17.07
CA GLY A 228 -17.13 9.52 -17.76
C GLY A 228 -17.42 8.01 -17.64
N GLY A 229 -18.67 7.63 -17.94
CA GLY A 229 -19.17 6.25 -17.83
C GLY A 229 -19.85 5.93 -16.50
N ASP A 230 -19.93 4.64 -16.16
CA ASP A 230 -20.47 4.11 -14.90
C ASP A 230 -19.38 3.57 -13.96
N VAL A 231 -19.72 3.18 -12.73
CA VAL A 231 -18.73 2.65 -11.76
C VAL A 231 -18.90 1.16 -11.48
N ASP A 232 -19.87 0.49 -12.12
CA ASP A 232 -20.36 -0.81 -11.64
C ASP A 232 -19.29 -1.92 -11.74
N PHE A 233 -18.39 -1.76 -12.71
CA PHE A 233 -17.33 -2.69 -13.07
C PHE A 233 -15.91 -2.22 -12.70
N LEU A 234 -15.77 -1.04 -12.10
CA LEU A 234 -14.49 -0.50 -11.65
C LEU A 234 -14.17 -1.02 -10.25
N ARG A 235 -13.70 -2.26 -10.17
CA ARG A 235 -13.41 -2.96 -8.91
C ARG A 235 -11.95 -3.40 -8.85
N VAL A 236 -11.43 -3.53 -7.62
CA VAL A 236 -10.11 -4.11 -7.36
C VAL A 236 -10.03 -5.52 -7.98
N GLY A 237 -8.91 -5.83 -8.65
CA GLY A 237 -8.68 -7.07 -9.39
C GLY A 237 -9.17 -7.06 -10.85
N ARG A 238 -9.82 -5.98 -11.31
CA ARG A 238 -10.17 -5.81 -12.73
C ARG A 238 -8.90 -5.54 -13.53
N ASN A 239 -8.74 -6.27 -14.64
CA ASN A 239 -7.62 -6.08 -15.56
C ASN A 239 -7.98 -5.09 -16.67
N GLY A 240 -6.96 -4.41 -17.19
CA GLY A 240 -6.99 -3.52 -18.34
C GLY A 240 -5.65 -3.52 -19.04
N LEU A 241 -5.55 -2.71 -20.09
CA LEU A 241 -4.34 -2.59 -20.91
C LEU A 241 -3.89 -1.13 -20.89
N PHE A 242 -2.66 -0.88 -20.45
CA PHE A 242 -2.09 0.46 -20.42
C PHE A 242 -1.03 0.61 -21.51
N TYR A 243 -1.12 1.67 -22.28
CA TYR A 243 -0.08 2.06 -23.23
C TYR A 243 0.65 3.27 -22.68
N ASP A 244 1.97 3.18 -22.56
CA ASP A 244 2.78 4.32 -22.17
C ASP A 244 2.94 5.33 -23.32
N ARG A 245 3.67 6.42 -23.05
CA ARG A 245 3.94 7.48 -24.05
C ARG A 245 4.74 6.99 -25.25
N ASP A 246 5.50 5.92 -25.10
CA ASP A 246 6.31 5.32 -26.15
C ASP A 246 5.51 4.30 -26.97
N GLY A 247 4.24 4.07 -26.61
CA GLY A 247 3.35 3.13 -27.26
C GLY A 247 3.55 1.67 -26.84
N VAL A 248 4.30 1.43 -25.75
CA VAL A 248 4.54 0.10 -25.21
C VAL A 248 3.38 -0.33 -24.33
N ASP A 249 2.97 -1.59 -24.46
CA ASP A 249 1.84 -2.18 -23.74
C ASP A 249 2.24 -2.76 -22.37
N TRP A 250 1.34 -2.56 -21.40
CA TRP A 250 1.47 -3.02 -20.03
C TRP A 250 0.15 -3.64 -19.57
N ASP A 251 0.23 -4.81 -18.94
CA ASP A 251 -0.93 -5.41 -18.28
C ASP A 251 -1.23 -4.61 -17.00
N ALA A 252 -2.38 -3.96 -16.94
CA ALA A 252 -2.79 -3.14 -15.80
C ALA A 252 -3.83 -3.86 -14.95
N THR A 253 -3.65 -3.89 -13.63
CA THR A 253 -4.62 -4.47 -12.69
C THR A 253 -5.01 -3.46 -11.63
N ILE A 254 -6.31 -3.22 -11.41
CA ILE A 254 -6.77 -2.28 -10.38
C ILE A 254 -6.43 -2.82 -8.99
N VAL A 255 -5.68 -2.06 -8.20
CA VAL A 255 -5.30 -2.40 -6.81
C VAL A 255 -6.12 -1.62 -5.79
N LYS A 256 -6.46 -0.37 -6.12
CA LYS A 256 -7.24 0.50 -5.22
C LYS A 256 -8.14 1.42 -6.02
N VAL A 257 -9.30 1.72 -5.46
CA VAL A 257 -10.25 2.67 -6.05
C VAL A 257 -10.59 3.75 -5.02
N VAL A 258 -10.63 5.00 -5.46
CA VAL A 258 -11.12 6.15 -4.70
C VAL A 258 -12.43 6.60 -5.34
N GLU A 259 -13.52 6.39 -4.62
CA GLU A 259 -14.87 6.63 -5.14
C GLU A 259 -15.24 8.11 -5.13
N ALA A 260 -15.66 8.62 -6.29
CA ALA A 260 -16.25 9.94 -6.47
C ALA A 260 -17.39 9.89 -7.51
N PRO A 261 -18.32 10.86 -7.56
CA PRO A 261 -19.38 10.82 -8.56
C PRO A 261 -18.83 11.02 -10.00
N LEU A 262 -19.18 10.13 -10.94
CA LEU A 262 -18.84 10.28 -12.36
C LEU A 262 -19.82 11.18 -13.11
N SER A 263 -21.12 11.02 -12.87
CA SER A 263 -22.18 11.82 -13.50
C SER A 263 -23.39 12.03 -12.58
N ILE A 264 -24.17 13.08 -12.86
CA ILE A 264 -25.41 13.38 -12.12
C ILE A 264 -26.46 12.28 -12.36
N ARG A 265 -26.56 11.76 -13.60
CA ARG A 265 -27.49 10.68 -13.96
C ARG A 265 -27.20 9.40 -13.18
N GLN A 266 -25.93 9.07 -13.00
CA GLN A 266 -25.55 7.93 -12.18
C GLN A 266 -25.88 8.16 -10.69
N ALA A 267 -25.67 9.40 -10.20
CA ALA A 267 -25.96 9.74 -8.82
C ALA A 267 -27.44 9.59 -8.45
N PHE A 268 -28.36 9.77 -9.42
CA PHE A 268 -29.79 9.53 -9.25
C PHE A 268 -30.08 8.09 -8.75
N TRP A 269 -29.40 7.10 -9.33
CA TRP A 269 -29.61 5.68 -9.01
C TRP A 269 -28.80 5.19 -7.80
N SER A 270 -27.86 5.99 -7.30
CA SER A 270 -26.93 5.58 -6.24
C SER A 270 -27.60 5.20 -4.90
N PRO A 271 -28.65 5.88 -4.41
CA PRO A 271 -29.31 5.49 -3.17
C PRO A 271 -30.01 4.13 -3.29
N TYR A 272 -30.68 3.89 -4.42
CA TYR A 272 -31.39 2.64 -4.69
C TYR A 272 -30.44 1.45 -4.77
N LYS A 273 -29.28 1.63 -5.43
CA LYS A 273 -28.22 0.62 -5.48
C LYS A 273 -27.69 0.27 -4.08
N ARG A 274 -27.50 1.28 -3.21
CA ARG A 274 -27.06 1.06 -1.82
C ARG A 274 -28.12 0.30 -1.02
N ILE A 275 -29.39 0.69 -1.13
CA ILE A 275 -30.50 0.03 -0.47
C ILE A 275 -30.61 -1.44 -0.94
N GLY A 276 -30.53 -1.68 -2.25
CA GLY A 276 -30.51 -3.02 -2.82
C GLY A 276 -29.37 -3.87 -2.27
N ARG A 277 -28.15 -3.32 -2.18
CA ARG A 277 -27.00 -4.01 -1.59
C ARG A 277 -27.24 -4.38 -0.13
N LEU A 278 -27.80 -3.47 0.67
CA LEU A 278 -28.15 -3.75 2.06
C LEU A 278 -29.20 -4.84 2.18
N PHE A 279 -30.20 -4.89 1.30
CA PHE A 279 -31.19 -5.96 1.27
C PHE A 279 -30.55 -7.31 0.91
N THR A 280 -29.68 -7.34 -0.10
CA THR A 280 -28.92 -8.55 -0.45
C THR A 280 -28.06 -9.01 0.73
N GLU A 281 -27.30 -8.11 1.35
CA GLU A 281 -26.47 -8.41 2.53
C GLU A 281 -27.32 -8.92 3.71
N GLN A 282 -28.53 -8.39 3.92
CA GLN A 282 -29.44 -8.88 4.96
C GLN A 282 -30.02 -10.25 4.63
N ILE A 283 -30.38 -10.52 3.37
CA ILE A 283 -30.85 -11.83 2.91
C ILE A 283 -29.73 -12.86 3.04
N GLU A 284 -28.50 -12.52 2.66
CA GLU A 284 -27.32 -13.38 2.82
C GLU A 284 -27.03 -13.66 4.31
N LYS A 285 -27.07 -12.63 5.16
CA LYS A 285 -26.91 -12.80 6.62
C LYS A 285 -28.04 -13.67 7.20
N PHE A 286 -29.27 -13.51 6.73
CA PHE A 286 -30.40 -14.33 7.16
C PHE A 286 -30.26 -15.78 6.68
N ALA A 287 -29.85 -15.99 5.42
CA ALA A 287 -29.59 -17.30 4.85
C ALA A 287 -28.46 -18.01 5.61
N ALA A 288 -27.36 -17.32 5.89
CA ALA A 288 -26.25 -17.84 6.69
C ALA A 288 -26.65 -18.12 8.15
N ALA A 289 -27.52 -17.30 8.75
CA ALA A 289 -28.05 -17.54 10.09
C ALA A 289 -29.00 -18.75 10.12
N ARG A 290 -29.87 -18.90 9.10
CA ARG A 290 -30.73 -20.08 8.91
C ARG A 290 -29.90 -21.34 8.69
N GLU A 291 -28.85 -21.29 7.88
CA GLU A 291 -27.95 -22.41 7.65
C GLU A 291 -27.21 -22.82 8.93
N LYS A 292 -26.75 -21.85 9.73
CA LYS A 292 -26.19 -22.11 11.07
C LYS A 292 -27.23 -22.69 12.05
N GLN A 293 -28.48 -22.24 12.00
CA GLN A 293 -29.56 -22.75 12.85
C GLN A 293 -30.02 -24.16 12.42
N VAL A 294 -30.05 -24.42 11.11
CA VAL A 294 -30.33 -25.74 10.54
C VAL A 294 -29.19 -26.69 10.89
N GLN A 295 -27.92 -26.28 10.75
CA GLN A 295 -26.77 -27.07 11.21
C GLN A 295 -26.84 -27.38 12.71
N ALA A 296 -27.17 -26.40 13.57
CA ALA A 296 -27.32 -26.61 15.01
C ALA A 296 -28.48 -27.55 15.38
N SER A 297 -29.60 -27.52 14.63
CA SER A 297 -30.73 -28.44 14.83
C SER A 297 -30.50 -29.84 14.25
N SER A 298 -29.71 -29.97 13.17
CA SER A 298 -29.23 -31.28 12.70
C SER A 298 -28.22 -31.92 13.65
N THR A 299 -27.33 -31.15 14.30
CA THR A 299 -26.43 -31.68 15.34
C THR A 299 -27.20 -32.12 16.61
N ALA A 300 -28.29 -31.43 16.94
CA ALA A 300 -29.20 -31.83 18.03
C ALA A 300 -30.07 -33.05 17.68
N GLN A 301 -30.47 -33.23 16.42
CA GLN A 301 -31.26 -34.40 15.99
C GLN A 301 -30.40 -35.66 15.80
N VAL A 302 -29.13 -35.53 15.41
CA VAL A 302 -28.20 -36.68 15.32
C VAL A 302 -27.76 -37.16 16.71
N THR A 303 -27.75 -36.29 17.73
CA THR A 303 -27.52 -36.71 19.13
C THR A 303 -28.80 -37.18 19.84
N GLY A 304 -30.00 -36.83 19.36
CA GLY A 304 -31.28 -37.30 19.90
C GLY A 304 -31.79 -38.62 19.33
N ALA A 305 -31.20 -39.12 18.23
CA ALA A 305 -31.64 -40.33 17.52
C ALA A 305 -30.78 -41.58 17.82
N ALA A 306 -29.99 -41.58 18.91
CA ALA A 306 -29.19 -42.73 19.36
C ALA A 306 -29.66 -43.32 20.70
N GLY A 307 -30.89 -43.05 21.13
CA GLY A 307 -31.38 -43.51 22.43
C GLY A 307 -32.86 -43.84 22.41
N LYS A 308 -33.25 -44.94 21.77
CA LYS A 308 -34.49 -45.69 22.07
C LYS A 308 -34.49 -47.05 21.35
N VAL A 309 -33.76 -48.01 21.91
CA VAL A 309 -34.08 -49.46 21.80
C VAL A 309 -33.71 -50.14 23.13
N GLU A 310 -34.74 -50.70 23.76
CA GLU A 310 -34.79 -51.87 24.66
C GLU A 310 -34.44 -51.87 26.17
N THR A 311 -35.50 -52.25 26.92
CA THR A 311 -35.60 -53.22 28.03
C THR A 311 -35.38 -52.82 29.50
N ALA A 312 -36.20 -53.48 30.33
CA ALA A 312 -36.56 -53.19 31.71
C ALA A 312 -35.70 -53.91 32.75
N GLY A 313 -35.66 -53.39 33.99
CA GLY A 313 -35.39 -54.17 35.21
C GLY A 313 -34.58 -53.50 36.34
N ALA A 314 -35.23 -53.36 37.50
CA ALA A 314 -34.72 -53.23 38.89
C ALA A 314 -34.38 -51.83 39.49
N ALA A 315 -34.73 -51.68 40.78
CA ALA A 315 -34.65 -50.50 41.68
C ALA A 315 -33.66 -50.78 42.86
N PRO A 316 -33.41 -49.89 43.87
CA PRO A 316 -33.20 -48.41 43.92
C PRO A 316 -31.96 -47.91 44.77
N LYS A 317 -31.51 -46.65 44.53
CA LYS A 317 -30.80 -45.62 45.40
C LYS A 317 -29.35 -45.85 45.95
N PRO A 318 -28.57 -44.82 46.42
CA PRO A 318 -28.62 -43.32 46.27
C PRO A 318 -27.24 -42.57 46.03
N ASP A 319 -27.34 -41.23 45.80
CA ASP A 319 -26.41 -40.10 46.15
C ASP A 319 -25.35 -39.44 45.20
N ALA A 320 -25.61 -38.13 44.96
CA ALA A 320 -24.73 -36.93 44.90
C ALA A 320 -24.01 -36.48 43.58
N PRO A 321 -23.58 -35.20 43.41
CA PRO A 321 -24.20 -34.23 42.48
C PRO A 321 -23.25 -33.67 41.38
N LYS A 322 -23.79 -33.15 40.26
CA LYS A 322 -23.01 -32.40 39.25
C LYS A 322 -23.65 -31.05 38.86
N PRO A 323 -22.87 -29.97 38.63
CA PRO A 323 -23.30 -28.56 38.66
C PRO A 323 -24.18 -28.11 37.48
N ALA A 324 -24.93 -27.04 37.74
CA ALA A 324 -25.90 -26.40 36.86
C ALA A 324 -25.32 -25.94 35.50
N ALA A 325 -26.01 -26.34 34.43
CA ALA A 325 -25.93 -25.68 33.12
C ALA A 325 -26.63 -24.31 33.18
N PRO A 326 -26.18 -23.30 32.40
CA PRO A 326 -26.82 -21.99 32.38
C PRO A 326 -28.27 -22.13 31.89
N SER A 327 -29.22 -21.63 32.67
CA SER A 327 -30.62 -21.63 32.31
C SER A 327 -30.85 -20.82 31.05
N PHE A 328 -31.61 -21.42 30.13
CA PHE A 328 -32.12 -20.77 28.94
C PHE A 328 -33.13 -19.70 29.38
N ASP A 329 -32.67 -18.47 29.51
CA ASP A 329 -33.45 -17.37 30.07
C ASP A 329 -34.44 -16.82 29.04
N ILE A 330 -35.62 -17.45 28.98
CA ILE A 330 -36.75 -17.13 28.10
C ILE A 330 -37.16 -15.66 28.24
N ALA A 331 -36.95 -15.01 29.39
CA ALA A 331 -37.27 -13.60 29.59
C ALA A 331 -36.32 -12.67 28.80
N LYS A 332 -35.03 -13.01 28.73
CA LYS A 332 -34.02 -12.28 27.96
C LYS A 332 -34.25 -12.43 26.45
N PHE A 333 -34.73 -13.60 26.02
CA PHE A 333 -35.16 -13.84 24.64
C PHE A 333 -36.51 -13.17 24.32
N ALA A 334 -37.48 -13.23 25.22
CA ALA A 334 -38.78 -12.58 25.04
C ALA A 334 -38.65 -11.06 24.92
N GLY A 335 -37.76 -10.41 25.67
CA GLY A 335 -37.46 -8.98 25.53
C GLY A 335 -36.85 -8.63 24.16
N ILE A 336 -35.96 -9.48 23.63
CA ILE A 336 -35.37 -9.30 22.29
C ILE A 336 -36.41 -9.57 21.19
N PHE A 337 -37.24 -10.62 21.32
CA PHE A 337 -38.30 -10.94 20.36
C PHE A 337 -39.46 -9.94 20.40
N ALA A 338 -39.80 -9.38 21.57
CA ALA A 338 -40.78 -8.31 21.69
C ALA A 338 -40.25 -7.00 21.07
N ALA A 339 -38.97 -6.66 21.26
CA ALA A 339 -38.36 -5.49 20.63
C ALA A 339 -38.28 -5.63 19.10
N ILE A 340 -37.91 -6.82 18.59
CA ILE A 340 -37.90 -7.12 17.15
C ILE A 340 -39.33 -7.14 16.59
N GLY A 341 -40.29 -7.74 17.31
CA GLY A 341 -41.69 -7.79 16.92
C GLY A 341 -42.36 -6.42 16.89
N LEU A 342 -42.04 -5.54 17.85
CA LEU A 342 -42.49 -4.15 17.89
C LEU A 342 -41.85 -3.34 16.76
N ALA A 343 -40.56 -3.54 16.47
CA ALA A 343 -39.87 -2.88 15.35
C ALA A 343 -40.44 -3.29 13.98
N ILE A 344 -40.70 -4.59 13.77
CA ILE A 344 -41.34 -5.10 12.56
C ILE A 344 -42.80 -4.63 12.48
N GLY A 345 -43.52 -4.61 13.60
CA GLY A 345 -44.88 -4.09 13.70
C GLY A 345 -44.97 -2.59 13.36
N ALA A 346 -44.00 -1.80 13.81
CA ALA A 346 -43.90 -0.37 13.48
C ALA A 346 -43.57 -0.15 11.99
N ILE A 347 -42.68 -0.95 11.40
CA ILE A 347 -42.40 -0.91 9.95
C ILE A 347 -43.63 -1.34 9.15
N GLY A 348 -44.36 -2.36 9.62
CA GLY A 348 -45.60 -2.83 9.01
C GLY A 348 -46.71 -1.78 9.07
N ALA A 349 -46.89 -1.13 10.21
CA ALA A 349 -47.86 -0.04 10.38
C ALA A 349 -47.50 1.18 9.53
N PHE A 350 -46.21 1.53 9.44
CA PHE A 350 -45.73 2.59 8.56
C PHE A 350 -45.94 2.25 7.07
N ALA A 351 -45.61 1.02 6.65
CA ALA A 351 -45.86 0.56 5.29
C ALA A 351 -47.35 0.54 4.96
N ALA A 352 -48.20 0.07 5.88
CA ALA A 352 -49.66 0.08 5.71
C ALA A 352 -50.20 1.52 5.59
N ALA A 353 -49.71 2.46 6.41
CA ALA A 353 -50.06 3.87 6.31
C ALA A 353 -49.62 4.50 4.98
N LEU A 354 -48.43 4.15 4.48
CA LEU A 354 -47.94 4.57 3.18
C LEU A 354 -48.79 4.02 2.03
N VAL A 355 -49.15 2.73 2.05
CA VAL A 355 -50.02 2.13 1.02
C VAL A 355 -51.41 2.74 1.07
N THR A 356 -51.98 2.92 2.26
CA THR A 356 -53.32 3.53 2.42
C THR A 356 -53.33 4.99 1.95
N GLY A 357 -52.29 5.75 2.30
CA GLY A 357 -52.12 7.13 1.83
C GLY A 357 -51.83 7.24 0.32
N PHE A 358 -51.23 6.21 -0.29
CA PHE A 358 -51.01 6.15 -1.74
C PHE A 358 -52.28 5.81 -2.51
N LEU A 359 -53.08 4.86 -2.00
CA LEU A 359 -54.36 4.44 -2.60
C LEU A 359 -55.47 5.51 -2.47
N SER A 360 -55.34 6.46 -1.54
CA SER A 360 -56.28 7.58 -1.41
C SER A 360 -56.04 8.71 -2.43
N LEU A 361 -54.95 8.65 -3.21
CA LEU A 361 -54.65 9.61 -4.27
C LEU A 361 -55.45 9.30 -5.55
N LYS A 362 -55.77 10.36 -6.31
CA LYS A 362 -56.36 10.19 -7.64
C LYS A 362 -55.36 9.47 -8.56
N LEU A 363 -55.84 8.68 -9.53
CA LEU A 363 -55.01 7.93 -10.49
C LEU A 363 -53.87 8.75 -11.13
N TRP A 364 -54.11 10.03 -11.46
CA TRP A 364 -53.08 10.93 -12.02
C TRP A 364 -52.04 11.40 -10.98
N GLN A 365 -52.41 11.47 -9.71
CA GLN A 365 -51.52 11.87 -8.62
C GLN A 365 -50.57 10.74 -8.21
N MET A 366 -50.94 9.47 -8.41
CA MET A 366 -50.10 8.31 -8.10
C MET A 366 -48.73 8.31 -8.82
N PRO A 367 -48.64 8.45 -10.16
CA PRO A 367 -47.35 8.53 -10.84
C PRO A 367 -46.55 9.78 -10.44
N LEU A 368 -47.21 10.91 -10.17
CA LEU A 368 -46.55 12.13 -9.70
C LEU A 368 -45.98 11.96 -8.27
N ALA A 369 -46.71 11.28 -7.38
CA ALA A 369 -46.25 10.96 -6.03
C ALA A 369 -45.06 10.00 -6.05
N LEU A 370 -45.09 8.97 -6.89
CA LEU A 370 -43.94 8.07 -7.10
C LEU A 370 -42.72 8.83 -7.64
N ALA A 371 -42.90 9.69 -8.64
CA ALA A 371 -41.83 10.53 -9.15
C ALA A 371 -41.29 11.50 -8.09
N GLY A 372 -42.17 12.07 -7.27
CA GLY A 372 -41.82 12.98 -6.17
C GLY A 372 -41.00 12.30 -5.09
N VAL A 373 -41.40 11.10 -4.64
CA VAL A 373 -40.61 10.30 -3.69
C VAL A 373 -39.28 9.90 -4.32
N ALA A 374 -39.28 9.50 -5.59
CA ALA A 374 -38.07 9.10 -6.27
C ALA A 374 -37.06 10.26 -6.33
N LEU A 375 -37.54 11.47 -6.65
CA LEU A 375 -36.77 12.70 -6.64
C LEU A 375 -36.31 13.10 -5.24
N LEU A 376 -37.15 12.96 -4.21
CA LEU A 376 -36.80 13.29 -2.83
C LEU A 376 -35.60 12.44 -2.34
N ILE A 377 -35.60 11.15 -2.68
CA ILE A 377 -34.51 10.23 -2.34
C ILE A 377 -33.25 10.54 -3.17
N SER A 378 -33.41 10.85 -4.46
CA SER A 378 -32.27 11.03 -5.37
C SER A 378 -31.66 12.44 -5.33
N ALA A 379 -32.43 13.47 -5.03
CA ALA A 379 -32.03 14.88 -5.13
C ALA A 379 -30.80 15.23 -4.27
N PRO A 380 -30.67 14.78 -3.01
CA PRO A 380 -29.45 15.02 -2.22
C PRO A 380 -28.19 14.44 -2.89
N SER A 381 -28.30 13.24 -3.45
CA SER A 381 -27.18 12.58 -4.14
C SER A 381 -26.82 13.28 -5.45
N MET A 382 -27.82 13.73 -6.21
CA MET A 382 -27.62 14.52 -7.42
C MET A 382 -26.98 15.88 -7.12
N LEU A 383 -27.40 16.57 -6.06
CA LEU A 383 -26.84 17.85 -5.63
C LEU A 383 -25.37 17.69 -5.20
N LEU A 384 -25.07 16.67 -4.39
CA LEU A 384 -23.68 16.36 -4.00
C LEU A 384 -22.82 16.00 -5.22
N ALA A 385 -23.37 15.22 -6.17
CA ALA A 385 -22.68 14.94 -7.41
C ALA A 385 -22.42 16.22 -8.20
N TRP A 386 -23.42 17.07 -8.40
CA TRP A 386 -23.28 18.35 -9.09
C TRP A 386 -22.21 19.26 -8.45
N LEU A 387 -22.18 19.36 -7.13
CA LEU A 387 -21.16 20.13 -6.39
C LEU A 387 -19.75 19.56 -6.63
N LYS A 388 -19.57 18.25 -6.41
CA LYS A 388 -18.27 17.58 -6.58
C LYS A 388 -17.77 17.66 -8.02
N LEU A 389 -18.67 17.49 -9.01
CA LEU A 389 -18.34 17.59 -10.43
C LEU A 389 -17.83 18.98 -10.81
N ARG A 390 -18.39 20.05 -10.21
CA ARG A 390 -17.93 21.44 -10.43
C ARG A 390 -16.65 21.78 -9.69
N GLN A 391 -16.34 21.04 -8.64
CA GLN A 391 -15.14 21.20 -7.82
C GLN A 391 -13.99 20.30 -8.26
N ARG A 392 -14.17 19.47 -9.31
CA ARG A 392 -13.10 18.62 -9.83
C ARG A 392 -11.86 19.44 -10.18
N ASN A 393 -10.72 19.06 -9.63
CA ASN A 393 -9.47 19.80 -9.75
C ASN A 393 -8.29 18.86 -9.96
N LEU A 394 -7.43 19.19 -10.92
CA LEU A 394 -6.21 18.46 -11.22
C LEU A 394 -5.13 18.69 -10.16
N ALA A 395 -5.08 19.87 -9.52
CA ALA A 395 -3.97 20.23 -8.62
C ALA A 395 -3.71 19.20 -7.51
N PRO A 396 -4.71 18.70 -6.74
CA PRO A 396 -4.46 17.67 -5.73
C PRO A 396 -3.94 16.34 -6.27
N LEU A 397 -4.17 16.02 -7.56
CA LEU A 397 -3.61 14.83 -8.19
C LEU A 397 -2.11 15.00 -8.46
N LEU A 398 -1.73 16.18 -8.94
CA LEU A 398 -0.35 16.49 -9.26
C LEU A 398 0.48 16.79 -8.00
N ASP A 399 -0.10 17.47 -7.01
CA ASP A 399 0.54 17.69 -5.71
C ASP A 399 0.85 16.35 -5.01
N ALA A 400 -0.06 15.39 -5.13
CA ALA A 400 0.16 14.02 -4.66
C ALA A 400 1.31 13.31 -5.40
N SER A 401 1.65 13.75 -6.61
CA SER A 401 2.79 13.29 -7.42
C SER A 401 4.06 14.13 -7.22
N GLY A 402 4.08 15.02 -6.22
CA GLY A 402 5.25 15.84 -5.86
C GLY A 402 5.36 17.16 -6.61
N TRP A 403 4.32 17.57 -7.35
CA TRP A 403 4.26 18.89 -7.97
C TRP A 403 3.85 19.92 -6.92
N ALA A 404 4.12 21.20 -7.17
CA ALA A 404 3.71 22.29 -6.29
C ALA A 404 2.83 23.27 -7.09
N ILE A 405 1.53 22.97 -7.17
CA ILE A 405 0.62 23.73 -8.04
C ILE A 405 -0.36 24.54 -7.19
N ASN A 406 -0.22 25.86 -7.27
CA ASN A 406 -1.10 26.79 -6.54
C ASN A 406 -2.37 27.17 -7.33
N THR A 407 -2.55 26.64 -8.54
CA THR A 407 -3.68 27.00 -9.41
C THR A 407 -4.86 26.06 -9.24
N ARG A 408 -6.07 26.58 -9.43
CA ARG A 408 -7.30 25.77 -9.48
C ARG A 408 -7.49 25.24 -10.91
N ALA A 409 -6.71 24.25 -11.28
CA ALA A 409 -6.78 23.56 -12.59
C ALA A 409 -8.06 22.70 -12.69
N ARG A 410 -9.19 23.33 -12.97
CA ARG A 410 -10.52 22.69 -12.95
C ARG A 410 -10.75 21.76 -14.14
N ILE A 411 -11.25 20.56 -13.84
CA ILE A 411 -11.71 19.60 -14.86
C ILE A 411 -13.23 19.76 -14.99
N THR A 412 -13.68 20.52 -15.97
CA THR A 412 -15.12 20.70 -16.22
C THR A 412 -15.75 19.41 -16.78
N VAL A 413 -17.06 19.28 -16.69
CA VAL A 413 -17.78 18.10 -17.24
C VAL A 413 -17.54 17.89 -18.75
N PRO A 414 -17.68 18.90 -19.64
CA PRO A 414 -17.41 18.69 -21.07
C PRO A 414 -15.96 18.33 -21.34
N PHE A 415 -15.01 18.99 -20.67
CA PHE A 415 -13.60 18.65 -20.79
C PHE A 415 -13.29 17.23 -20.27
N GLY A 416 -13.86 16.86 -19.13
CA GLY A 416 -13.75 15.51 -18.57
C GLY A 416 -14.33 14.44 -19.50
N ALA A 417 -15.39 14.73 -20.27
CA ALA A 417 -15.91 13.79 -21.26
C ALA A 417 -14.90 13.49 -22.38
N THR A 418 -13.93 14.39 -22.61
CA THR A 418 -12.83 14.14 -23.55
C THR A 418 -11.75 13.24 -22.96
N LEU A 419 -11.51 13.31 -21.64
CA LEU A 419 -10.47 12.54 -20.94
C LEU A 419 -10.85 11.07 -20.72
N THR A 420 -12.14 10.74 -20.80
CA THR A 420 -12.62 9.36 -20.77
C THR A 420 -13.63 9.15 -21.89
N GLN A 421 -13.25 8.42 -22.93
CA GLN A 421 -14.14 8.10 -24.04
C GLN A 421 -14.75 6.71 -23.84
N LEU A 422 -16.05 6.59 -24.16
CA LEU A 422 -16.79 5.33 -24.09
C LEU A 422 -16.77 4.66 -25.46
N ALA A 423 -16.70 3.33 -25.47
CA ALA A 423 -16.81 2.56 -26.70
C ALA A 423 -18.14 2.87 -27.41
N ALA A 424 -18.03 3.47 -28.58
CA ALA A 424 -19.15 3.70 -29.49
C ALA A 424 -19.05 2.74 -30.68
N LEU A 425 -20.19 2.42 -31.26
CA LEU A 425 -20.22 1.72 -32.54
C LEU A 425 -19.71 2.68 -33.63
N PRO A 426 -18.95 2.16 -34.63
CA PRO A 426 -18.59 2.96 -35.80
C PRO A 426 -19.83 3.50 -36.52
N ASP A 427 -19.70 4.65 -37.16
CA ASP A 427 -20.80 5.24 -37.93
C ASP A 427 -21.29 4.27 -39.00
N GLY A 428 -22.61 4.05 -39.05
CA GLY A 428 -23.25 3.11 -39.95
C GLY A 428 -23.33 1.65 -39.46
N ALA A 429 -22.71 1.31 -38.33
CA ALA A 429 -22.88 -0.01 -37.72
C ALA A 429 -24.18 -0.09 -36.91
N SER A 430 -24.98 -1.13 -37.15
CA SER A 430 -26.19 -1.43 -36.38
C SER A 430 -25.99 -2.67 -35.51
N ARG A 431 -26.69 -2.75 -34.38
CA ARG A 431 -26.72 -3.96 -33.56
C ARG A 431 -27.76 -4.91 -34.12
N THR A 432 -27.36 -6.14 -34.41
CA THR A 432 -28.29 -7.22 -34.71
C THR A 432 -29.07 -7.54 -33.44
N THR A 433 -30.39 -7.40 -33.47
CA THR A 433 -31.28 -7.64 -32.31
C THR A 433 -31.58 -9.11 -32.06
N GLY A 434 -31.22 -10.00 -32.99
CA GLY A 434 -31.28 -11.44 -32.82
C GLY A 434 -30.10 -11.93 -32.01
N ASP A 435 -30.31 -12.15 -30.71
CA ASP A 435 -29.36 -12.85 -29.85
C ASP A 435 -29.71 -14.36 -29.84
N PRO A 436 -28.86 -15.23 -30.43
CA PRO A 436 -29.09 -16.68 -30.47
C PRO A 436 -29.11 -17.35 -29.08
N TYR A 437 -28.57 -16.67 -28.07
CA TYR A 437 -28.44 -17.15 -26.70
C TYR A 437 -29.30 -16.34 -25.71
N ALA A 438 -30.20 -15.49 -26.20
CA ALA A 438 -31.12 -14.77 -25.33
C ALA A 438 -31.92 -15.77 -24.49
N GLU A 439 -31.79 -15.67 -23.16
CA GLU A 439 -32.63 -16.48 -22.27
C GLU A 439 -34.10 -16.19 -22.58
N PRO A 440 -34.94 -17.23 -22.76
CA PRO A 440 -36.35 -17.02 -22.98
C PRO A 440 -36.89 -16.25 -21.78
N THR A 441 -37.37 -15.03 -22.03
CA THR A 441 -37.97 -14.20 -20.98
C THR A 441 -39.05 -15.03 -20.28
N PRO A 442 -38.90 -15.30 -18.97
CA PRO A 442 -39.75 -16.26 -18.32
C PRO A 442 -41.19 -15.77 -18.38
N ALA A 443 -42.08 -16.63 -18.88
CA ALA A 443 -43.44 -16.25 -19.28
C ALA A 443 -44.20 -15.54 -18.15
N TRP A 444 -43.90 -15.86 -16.88
CA TRP A 444 -44.50 -15.20 -15.72
C TRP A 444 -44.28 -13.68 -15.70
N LYS A 445 -43.17 -13.15 -16.23
CA LYS A 445 -42.97 -11.69 -16.34
C LYS A 445 -43.95 -11.07 -17.33
N ARG A 446 -44.23 -11.76 -18.43
CA ARG A 446 -45.25 -11.32 -19.41
C ARG A 446 -46.65 -11.40 -18.80
N TRP A 447 -46.95 -12.47 -18.08
CA TRP A 447 -48.21 -12.62 -17.34
C TRP A 447 -48.35 -11.62 -16.20
N ALA A 448 -47.28 -11.27 -15.49
CA ALA A 448 -47.28 -10.24 -14.46
C ALA A 448 -47.52 -8.85 -15.03
N VAL A 449 -46.94 -8.55 -16.21
CA VAL A 449 -47.23 -7.30 -16.94
C VAL A 449 -48.68 -7.30 -17.43
N LEU A 450 -49.16 -8.38 -18.03
CA LEU A 450 -50.56 -8.50 -18.49
C LEU A 450 -51.55 -8.42 -17.32
N ALA A 451 -51.25 -9.05 -16.19
CA ALA A 451 -52.04 -8.97 -14.97
C ALA A 451 -52.01 -7.54 -14.41
N GLY A 452 -50.86 -6.88 -14.41
CA GLY A 452 -50.74 -5.46 -14.03
C GLY A 452 -51.58 -4.56 -14.94
N VAL A 453 -51.53 -4.78 -16.26
CA VAL A 453 -52.35 -4.05 -17.24
C VAL A 453 -53.84 -4.35 -17.05
N ALA A 454 -54.22 -5.60 -16.77
CA ALA A 454 -55.60 -5.99 -16.51
C ALA A 454 -56.14 -5.38 -15.21
N VAL A 455 -55.32 -5.32 -14.16
CA VAL A 455 -55.67 -4.65 -12.90
C VAL A 455 -55.82 -3.15 -13.14
N VAL A 456 -54.90 -2.51 -13.86
CA VAL A 456 -55.02 -1.09 -14.22
C VAL A 456 -56.25 -0.83 -15.09
N ALA A 457 -56.55 -1.70 -16.06
CA ALA A 457 -57.74 -1.60 -16.91
C ALA A 457 -59.03 -1.80 -16.11
N SER A 458 -59.07 -2.75 -15.18
CA SER A 458 -60.18 -2.96 -14.23
C SER A 458 -60.42 -1.73 -13.37
N ILE A 459 -59.35 -1.15 -12.80
CA ILE A 459 -59.43 0.07 -11.99
C ILE A 459 -59.92 1.26 -12.84
N LEU A 460 -59.41 1.40 -14.06
CA LEU A 460 -59.84 2.45 -14.99
C LEU A 460 -61.30 2.29 -15.47
N TRP A 461 -61.79 1.05 -15.53
CA TRP A 461 -63.17 0.72 -15.85
C TRP A 461 -64.11 1.07 -14.70
N GLU A 462 -63.79 0.68 -13.46
CA GLU A 462 -64.57 1.05 -12.27
C GLU A 462 -64.57 2.55 -11.99
N MET A 463 -63.49 3.24 -12.31
CA MET A 463 -63.39 4.70 -12.18
C MET A 463 -64.05 5.47 -13.35
N GLY A 464 -64.70 4.76 -14.29
CA GLY A 464 -65.48 5.34 -15.38
C GLY A 464 -64.67 6.07 -16.46
N LEU A 465 -63.33 6.08 -16.36
CA LEU A 465 -62.42 6.71 -17.31
C LEU A 465 -62.38 5.91 -18.63
N LEU A 466 -62.32 4.58 -18.53
CA LEU A 466 -62.38 3.72 -19.71
C LEU A 466 -63.76 3.78 -20.39
N ARG A 467 -64.84 3.83 -19.59
CA ARG A 467 -66.21 4.01 -20.09
C ARG A 467 -66.41 5.35 -20.81
N ARG A 468 -65.95 6.46 -20.22
CA ARG A 468 -65.95 7.78 -20.88
C ARG A 468 -65.13 7.84 -22.17
N TRP A 469 -64.00 7.13 -22.21
CA TRP A 469 -63.14 7.11 -23.40
C TRP A 469 -63.70 6.20 -24.51
N LEU A 470 -64.42 5.13 -24.14
CA LEU A 470 -65.10 4.20 -25.06
C LEU A 470 -66.53 4.64 -25.40
N GLY A 471 -67.05 5.73 -24.82
CA GLY A 471 -68.41 6.22 -25.07
C GLY A 471 -69.54 5.37 -24.47
N LEU A 472 -69.26 4.62 -23.40
CA LEU A 472 -70.17 3.70 -22.70
C LEU A 472 -70.68 4.24 -21.36
#